data_AF-A0A936EPA3-F1
#
_entry.id   AF-A0A936EPA3-F1
#
_cell.length_a   1.000
_cell.length_b   1.000
_cell.length_c   1.000
_cell.angle_alpha   90.00
_cell.angle_beta   90.00
_cell.angle_gamma   90.00
#
_symmetry.space_group_name_H-M   'P 1'
#
loop_
_entity.id
_entity.type
_entity.pdbx_description
1 polymer ?
#
loop_
_entity_poly.entity_id
_entity_poly.type
_entity_poly.pdbx_seq_one_letter_code
_entity_poly.pdbx_strand_id
1 'polypeptide(L)'
;MYKLLIVAGFISSLLSCNTQPSQKNINDKTTTNMVEGKDYIILKRFRLEDKQGFNQPMEVSSFVLPASWQVNSNLQWNAGSKCIPEMIQASVNAVSADGEYELNVYPTTQFDWSDDPVYLDAMQRGWNLHSCHIAQPLDAAGYIKNALATNINAQVKSAKVIDALQQQMDAAAQQQTQLAQQGGNNAYSHQGSAAEGLLQFADGKEGLAFCTVMQTIVTMPGTQGNIAHNIMCYVSMRVVLKYKNGNEEMARKIMSTFFSSTRINPTWWSAIQKFFTNVGTNAQSEIWKQTQEVRAVQEQMGNNIIRNWEQRNATTGNNSTTTKTDGFGQYLRGVDNWTDADGNKVELTSGYTNAWSKGDGSYILSNNPAFDPNVELGGTQSWGRMKQ
;
A
#
# COMPACT_ATOMS: atom_id res chain seq x y z
N MET A 1 7.24 16.90 28.46
CA MET A 1 8.07 16.44 29.60
C MET A 1 7.18 15.68 30.56
N TYR A 2 7.37 14.38 30.76
CA TYR A 2 7.20 13.69 32.05
C TYR A 2 7.78 12.27 31.89
N LYS A 3 8.81 11.98 32.69
CA LYS A 3 9.39 10.67 32.96
C LYS A 3 9.18 10.39 34.45
N LEU A 4 8.83 9.16 34.82
CA LEU A 4 9.11 8.53 36.12
C LEU A 4 8.82 7.03 35.96
N LEU A 5 9.81 6.14 35.82
CA LEU A 5 10.65 5.50 36.85
C LEU A 5 9.87 4.58 37.81
N ILE A 6 10.09 3.26 37.66
CA ILE A 6 10.26 2.34 38.79
C ILE A 6 11.45 1.42 38.46
N VAL A 7 12.34 1.27 39.44
CA VAL A 7 13.63 0.60 39.42
C VAL A 7 13.61 -0.58 40.40
N ALA A 8 14.36 -1.62 40.01
CA ALA A 8 15.08 -2.62 40.79
C ALA A 8 14.35 -3.75 41.53
N GLY A 9 14.95 -4.94 41.41
CA GLY A 9 14.98 -5.93 42.48
C GLY A 9 15.68 -7.25 42.16
N PHE A 10 16.98 -7.34 42.49
CA PHE A 10 17.75 -8.53 42.94
C PHE A 10 18.10 -9.67 41.95
N ILE A 11 19.19 -10.46 42.07
CA ILE A 11 20.60 -10.34 42.53
C ILE A 11 21.23 -11.74 42.34
N SER A 12 22.51 -11.77 41.93
CA SER A 12 23.56 -12.80 42.19
C SER A 12 23.54 -14.22 41.57
N SER A 13 24.43 -14.40 40.59
CA SER A 13 25.64 -15.28 40.57
C SER A 13 25.76 -16.50 41.50
N LEU A 14 26.17 -17.67 40.96
CA LEU A 14 27.55 -18.23 41.01
C LEU A 14 27.66 -19.72 40.55
N LEU A 15 28.72 -19.99 39.78
CA LEU A 15 29.60 -21.20 39.70
C LEU A 15 29.20 -22.50 38.96
N SER A 16 29.93 -22.72 37.84
CA SER A 16 30.78 -23.86 37.46
C SER A 16 30.26 -25.32 37.47
N CYS A 17 30.32 -26.01 36.33
CA CYS A 17 31.41 -26.96 35.99
C CYS A 17 31.21 -27.66 34.63
N ASN A 18 32.34 -28.03 34.03
CA ASN A 18 32.55 -28.70 32.74
C ASN A 18 31.72 -29.96 32.49
N THR A 19 31.34 -30.16 31.23
CA THR A 19 31.56 -31.43 30.49
C THR A 19 31.37 -31.16 29.00
N GLN A 20 32.46 -31.20 28.23
CA GLN A 20 32.42 -31.31 26.77
C GLN A 20 31.92 -32.70 26.39
N PRO A 21 30.85 -32.82 25.60
CA PRO A 21 30.68 -33.98 24.74
C PRO A 21 31.44 -33.71 23.45
N SER A 22 32.37 -34.61 23.14
CA SER A 22 32.91 -34.81 21.79
C SER A 22 31.74 -34.95 20.80
N GLN A 23 31.45 -33.88 20.05
CA GLN A 23 30.58 -33.98 18.89
C GLN A 23 31.45 -34.33 17.69
N LYS A 24 31.29 -35.59 17.28
CA LYS A 24 31.66 -36.13 15.97
C LYS A 24 31.54 -35.07 14.88
N ASN A 25 32.64 -34.88 14.15
CA ASN A 25 32.61 -34.30 12.81
C ASN A 25 31.66 -35.13 11.94
N ILE A 26 30.41 -34.68 11.82
CA ILE A 26 29.54 -35.04 10.70
C ILE A 26 29.89 -34.05 9.60
N ASN A 27 31.05 -34.25 8.98
CA ASN A 27 31.32 -33.74 7.65
C ASN A 27 30.64 -34.70 6.67
N ASP A 28 29.32 -34.58 6.59
CA ASP A 28 28.51 -35.10 5.49
C ASP A 28 27.24 -34.24 5.43
N LYS A 29 27.42 -32.94 5.19
CA LYS A 29 26.37 -32.18 4.49
C LYS A 29 26.61 -32.41 3.01
N THR A 30 26.01 -33.47 2.47
CA THR A 30 25.53 -33.44 1.09
C THR A 30 24.71 -32.16 0.96
N THR A 31 25.27 -31.14 0.28
CA THR A 31 24.52 -30.00 -0.24
C THR A 31 23.42 -30.61 -1.10
N THR A 32 22.24 -30.74 -0.50
CA THR A 32 21.10 -31.26 -1.21
C THR A 32 20.74 -30.11 -2.11
N ASN A 33 20.97 -30.21 -3.43
CA ASN A 33 20.73 -29.10 -4.36
C ASN A 33 19.28 -28.60 -4.20
N MET A 34 19.09 -27.60 -3.34
CA MET A 34 17.78 -27.06 -3.00
C MET A 34 17.37 -26.12 -4.12
N VAL A 35 16.12 -26.23 -4.54
CA VAL A 35 15.62 -25.54 -5.73
C VAL A 35 14.77 -24.35 -5.30
N GLU A 36 15.15 -23.15 -5.75
CA GLU A 36 14.35 -21.93 -5.58
C GLU A 36 12.96 -22.11 -6.22
N GLY A 37 11.90 -21.66 -5.56
CA GLY A 37 10.51 -21.84 -5.97
C GLY A 37 9.90 -23.18 -5.52
N LYS A 38 10.72 -24.15 -5.09
CA LYS A 38 10.26 -25.44 -4.54
C LYS A 38 10.58 -25.57 -3.05
N ASP A 39 11.87 -25.43 -2.70
CA ASP A 39 12.38 -25.66 -1.34
C ASP A 39 12.50 -24.35 -0.54
N TYR A 40 12.74 -23.24 -1.23
CA TYR A 40 12.79 -21.89 -0.66
C TYR A 40 12.37 -20.84 -1.70
N ILE A 41 11.99 -19.65 -1.26
CA ILE A 41 11.75 -18.50 -2.14
C ILE A 41 12.62 -17.34 -1.68
N ILE A 42 13.32 -16.69 -2.62
CA ILE A 42 14.01 -15.43 -2.37
C ILE A 42 13.05 -14.29 -2.66
N LEU A 43 12.88 -13.42 -1.68
CA LEU A 43 12.09 -12.21 -1.76
C LEU A 43 13.01 -11.00 -1.79
N LYS A 44 12.69 -10.00 -2.62
CA LYS A 44 13.45 -8.76 -2.75
C LYS A 44 12.52 -7.56 -2.53
N ARG A 45 13.07 -6.53 -1.88
CA ARG A 45 12.40 -5.23 -1.79
C ARG A 45 12.54 -4.45 -3.10
N PHE A 46 11.40 -4.02 -3.64
CA PHE A 46 11.28 -3.09 -4.75
C PHE A 46 10.81 -1.72 -4.25
N ARG A 47 11.14 -0.68 -5.01
CA ARG A 47 10.84 0.72 -4.68
C ARG A 47 10.12 1.39 -5.84
N LEU A 48 9.12 2.20 -5.51
CA LEU A 48 8.58 3.22 -6.40
C LEU A 48 9.23 4.55 -6.03
N GLU A 49 9.74 5.28 -7.02
CA GLU A 49 10.40 6.56 -6.81
C GLU A 49 9.66 7.70 -7.50
N ASP A 50 9.55 8.82 -6.81
CA ASP A 50 9.13 10.10 -7.36
C ASP A 50 10.36 10.80 -7.92
N LYS A 51 10.50 10.82 -9.24
CA LYS A 51 11.63 11.45 -9.94
C LYS A 51 11.30 12.86 -10.43
N GLN A 52 10.06 13.32 -10.25
CA GLN A 52 9.56 14.57 -10.85
C GLN A 52 9.09 15.57 -9.80
N GLY A 53 8.46 15.09 -8.72
CA GLY A 53 7.82 15.89 -7.68
C GLY A 53 8.76 16.73 -6.83
N PHE A 54 10.04 16.34 -6.77
CA PHE A 54 11.02 16.91 -5.84
C PHE A 54 12.37 17.13 -6.51
N ASN A 55 13.21 17.98 -5.90
CA ASN A 55 14.54 18.33 -6.39
C ASN A 55 15.51 17.13 -6.49
N GLN A 56 15.17 16.00 -5.89
CA GLN A 56 15.89 14.74 -5.98
C GLN A 56 14.90 13.57 -5.95
N PRO A 57 15.24 12.42 -6.57
CA PRO A 57 14.43 11.22 -6.48
C PRO A 57 14.10 10.86 -5.03
N MET A 58 12.82 10.61 -4.75
CA MET A 58 12.33 10.26 -3.41
C MET A 58 11.57 8.95 -3.45
N GLU A 59 11.85 8.03 -2.54
CA GLU A 59 11.05 6.81 -2.40
C GLU A 59 9.60 7.20 -2.05
N VAL A 60 8.63 6.76 -2.85
CA VAL A 60 7.19 6.91 -2.64
C VAL A 60 6.71 5.79 -1.72
N SER A 61 7.05 4.57 -2.11
CA SER A 61 6.73 3.35 -1.38
C SER A 61 7.72 2.25 -1.71
N SER A 62 7.79 1.26 -0.83
CA SER A 62 8.47 0.00 -1.06
C SER A 62 7.55 -1.17 -0.78
N PHE A 63 7.81 -2.29 -1.45
CA PHE A 63 7.05 -3.54 -1.33
C PHE A 63 7.97 -4.73 -1.64
N VAL A 64 7.56 -5.93 -1.27
CA VAL A 64 8.35 -7.15 -1.43
C VAL A 64 7.65 -8.10 -2.40
N LEU A 65 8.41 -8.63 -3.35
CA LEU A 65 8.00 -9.66 -4.32
C LEU A 65 9.15 -10.67 -4.51
N PRO A 66 8.92 -11.84 -5.13
CA PRO A 66 10.00 -12.76 -5.44
C PRO A 66 11.09 -12.10 -6.28
N ALA A 67 12.36 -12.39 -5.95
CA ALA A 67 13.52 -11.66 -6.48
C ALA A 67 13.68 -11.80 -8.00
N SER A 68 13.16 -12.88 -8.57
CA SER A 68 13.16 -13.17 -10.01
C SER A 68 12.14 -12.35 -10.81
N TRP A 69 11.25 -11.59 -10.17
CA TRP A 69 10.23 -10.82 -10.86
C TRP A 69 10.81 -9.58 -11.52
N GLN A 70 10.31 -9.29 -12.72
CA GLN A 70 10.56 -8.03 -13.41
C GLN A 70 9.53 -7.00 -12.93
N VAL A 71 10.00 -5.87 -12.39
CA VAL A 71 9.12 -4.83 -11.81
C VAL A 71 9.36 -3.51 -12.52
N ASN A 72 8.29 -2.97 -13.10
CA ASN A 72 8.23 -1.64 -13.69
C ASN A 72 7.29 -0.78 -12.84
N SER A 73 7.84 0.24 -12.19
CA SER A 73 7.07 1.18 -11.37
C SER A 73 7.23 2.60 -11.91
N ASN A 74 6.17 3.39 -11.82
CA ASN A 74 6.16 4.76 -12.33
C ASN A 74 5.28 5.66 -11.47
N LEU A 75 5.69 6.91 -11.31
CA LEU A 75 4.90 7.97 -10.72
C LEU A 75 4.82 9.14 -11.71
N GLN A 76 3.61 9.55 -12.04
CA GLN A 76 3.35 10.66 -12.95
C GLN A 76 2.69 11.83 -12.24
N TRP A 77 3.19 13.03 -12.52
CA TRP A 77 2.56 14.29 -12.11
C TRP A 77 1.78 14.89 -13.27
N ASN A 78 0.45 14.85 -13.17
CA ASN A 78 -0.46 15.49 -14.09
C ASN A 78 -0.99 16.80 -13.50
N ALA A 79 -0.13 17.82 -13.50
CA ALA A 79 -0.47 19.17 -13.02
C ALA A 79 -1.63 19.83 -13.78
N GLY A 80 -1.97 19.35 -14.98
CA GLY A 80 -3.10 19.83 -15.77
C GLY A 80 -4.42 19.10 -15.48
N SER A 81 -4.42 18.08 -14.61
CA SER A 81 -5.65 17.37 -14.26
C SER A 81 -6.61 18.29 -13.52
N LYS A 82 -7.85 18.37 -14.02
CA LYS A 82 -8.96 19.03 -13.32
C LYS A 82 -9.55 18.16 -12.21
N CYS A 83 -9.23 16.88 -12.20
CA CYS A 83 -9.55 15.97 -11.11
C CYS A 83 -8.34 15.91 -10.16
N ILE A 84 -8.40 16.66 -9.07
CA ILE A 84 -7.29 16.82 -8.10
C ILE A 84 -6.72 15.47 -7.64
N PRO A 85 -7.51 14.47 -7.23
CA PRO A 85 -6.99 13.18 -6.79
C PRO A 85 -6.20 12.42 -7.86
N GLU A 86 -6.36 12.78 -9.14
CA GLU A 86 -5.69 12.17 -10.28
C GLU A 86 -4.46 12.96 -10.74
N MET A 87 -4.08 14.03 -10.04
CA MET A 87 -2.87 14.81 -10.36
C MET A 87 -1.58 14.03 -10.10
N ILE A 88 -1.61 13.03 -9.22
CA ILE A 88 -0.46 12.18 -8.92
C ILE A 88 -0.89 10.73 -9.15
N GLN A 89 -0.23 10.05 -10.07
CA GLN A 89 -0.63 8.72 -10.55
C GLN A 89 0.53 7.75 -10.36
N ALA A 90 0.40 6.87 -9.36
CA ALA A 90 1.32 5.78 -9.11
C ALA A 90 0.85 4.50 -9.82
N SER A 91 1.75 3.82 -10.50
CA SER A 91 1.47 2.52 -11.13
C SER A 91 2.62 1.55 -10.92
N VAL A 92 2.29 0.27 -10.76
CA VAL A 92 3.26 -0.83 -10.73
C VAL A 92 2.76 -1.92 -11.67
N ASN A 93 3.63 -2.40 -12.55
CA ASN A 93 3.46 -3.63 -13.30
C ASN A 93 4.61 -4.56 -12.93
N ALA A 94 4.30 -5.78 -12.51
CA ALA A 94 5.30 -6.76 -12.14
C ALA A 94 4.94 -8.13 -12.72
N VAL A 95 5.91 -8.82 -13.30
CA VAL A 95 5.71 -10.11 -13.99
C VAL A 95 6.69 -11.14 -13.43
N SER A 96 6.20 -12.34 -13.14
CA SER A 96 7.05 -13.46 -12.74
C SER A 96 7.95 -13.93 -13.89
N ALA A 97 9.10 -14.54 -13.56
CA ALA A 97 10.07 -14.97 -14.57
C ALA A 97 9.51 -15.99 -15.59
N ASP A 98 8.54 -16.80 -15.17
CA ASP A 98 7.81 -17.76 -16.01
C ASP A 98 6.60 -17.16 -16.74
N GLY A 99 6.27 -15.89 -16.46
CA GLY A 99 5.10 -15.20 -16.99
C GLY A 99 3.76 -15.77 -16.50
N GLU A 100 3.73 -16.67 -15.52
CA GLU A 100 2.49 -17.24 -14.99
C GLU A 100 1.70 -16.25 -14.12
N TYR A 101 2.39 -15.27 -13.51
CA TYR A 101 1.81 -14.25 -12.64
C TYR A 101 2.13 -12.84 -13.13
N GLU A 102 1.15 -11.96 -13.05
CA GLU A 102 1.28 -10.54 -13.39
C GLU A 102 0.51 -9.69 -12.38
N LEU A 103 1.22 -8.89 -11.59
CA LEU A 103 0.66 -7.95 -10.63
C LEU A 103 0.59 -6.56 -11.26
N ASN A 104 -0.61 -6.00 -11.29
CA ASN A 104 -0.87 -4.63 -11.72
C ASN A 104 -1.46 -3.81 -10.57
N VAL A 105 -0.78 -2.72 -10.23
CA VAL A 105 -1.31 -1.66 -9.36
C VAL A 105 -1.68 -0.50 -10.26
N TYR A 106 -2.98 -0.25 -10.38
CA TYR A 106 -3.51 0.84 -11.19
C TYR A 106 -3.53 2.14 -10.38
N PRO A 107 -3.36 3.28 -11.04
CA PRO A 107 -3.48 4.58 -10.40
C PRO A 107 -4.82 4.80 -9.70
N THR A 108 -4.85 5.69 -8.72
CA THR A 108 -6.09 6.13 -8.07
C THR A 108 -6.99 6.82 -9.08
N THR A 109 -8.31 6.74 -8.88
CA THR A 109 -9.28 7.46 -9.69
C THR A 109 -10.39 8.00 -8.79
N GLN A 110 -11.04 9.07 -9.23
CA GLN A 110 -12.23 9.58 -8.56
C GLN A 110 -13.36 9.79 -9.56
N PHE A 111 -14.58 9.53 -9.10
CA PHE A 111 -15.79 9.95 -9.80
C PHE A 111 -16.73 10.68 -8.86
N ASP A 112 -17.43 11.68 -9.41
CA ASP A 112 -18.32 12.55 -8.67
C ASP A 112 -19.77 12.36 -9.14
N TRP A 113 -20.71 12.60 -8.24
CA TRP A 113 -22.15 12.49 -8.49
C TRP A 113 -22.92 13.53 -7.69
N SER A 114 -24.11 13.89 -8.19
CA SER A 114 -25.14 14.59 -7.43
C SER A 114 -26.48 13.89 -7.64
N ASP A 115 -27.25 13.72 -6.56
CA ASP A 115 -28.63 13.23 -6.65
C ASP A 115 -29.65 14.33 -7.00
N ASP A 116 -29.22 15.60 -6.99
CA ASP A 116 -30.00 16.73 -7.48
C ASP A 116 -29.77 16.91 -8.99
N PRO A 117 -30.84 16.87 -9.82
CA PRO A 117 -30.69 16.93 -11.27
C PRO A 117 -30.07 18.23 -11.80
N VAL A 118 -30.29 19.36 -11.13
CA VAL A 118 -29.77 20.66 -11.57
C VAL A 118 -28.27 20.73 -11.28
N TYR A 119 -27.84 20.29 -10.09
CA TYR A 119 -26.42 20.18 -9.80
C TYR A 119 -25.75 19.17 -10.72
N LEU A 120 -26.34 18.00 -10.95
CA LEU A 120 -25.80 16.97 -11.87
C LEU A 120 -25.61 17.51 -13.29
N ASP A 121 -26.59 18.21 -13.85
CA ASP A 121 -26.49 18.86 -15.18
C ASP A 121 -25.36 19.90 -15.19
N ALA A 122 -25.20 20.69 -14.13
CA ALA A 122 -24.09 21.63 -14.00
C ALA A 122 -22.72 20.92 -13.95
N MET A 123 -22.59 19.79 -13.25
CA MET A 123 -21.35 19.00 -13.23
C MET A 123 -21.01 18.50 -14.64
N GLN A 124 -22.00 17.95 -15.35
CA GLN A 124 -21.83 17.37 -16.68
C GLN A 124 -21.46 18.42 -17.73
N ARG A 125 -21.93 19.66 -17.57
CA ARG A 125 -21.55 20.80 -18.42
C ARG A 125 -20.19 21.39 -18.08
N GLY A 126 -19.53 20.89 -17.02
CA GLY A 126 -18.21 21.36 -16.59
C GLY A 126 -18.24 22.70 -15.85
N TRP A 127 -19.37 23.05 -15.22
CA TRP A 127 -19.51 24.30 -14.45
C TRP A 127 -18.93 24.18 -13.03
N ASN A 128 -18.45 22.99 -12.65
CA ASN A 128 -17.69 22.75 -11.43
C ASN A 128 -16.18 22.93 -11.66
N LEU A 129 -15.54 23.67 -10.75
CA LEU A 129 -14.09 23.95 -10.75
C LEU A 129 -13.20 22.69 -10.71
N HIS A 130 -13.72 21.60 -10.15
CA HIS A 130 -13.10 20.27 -10.18
C HIS A 130 -13.98 19.36 -11.04
N SER A 131 -13.41 18.82 -12.11
CA SER A 131 -14.15 17.98 -13.06
C SER A 131 -13.56 16.58 -13.04
N CYS A 132 -13.86 15.81 -11.99
CA CYS A 132 -13.66 14.36 -12.04
C CYS A 132 -14.71 13.71 -12.93
N HIS A 133 -14.48 12.46 -13.30
CA HIS A 133 -15.44 11.70 -14.10
C HIS A 133 -16.81 11.66 -13.39
N ILE A 134 -17.90 11.86 -14.13
CA ILE A 134 -19.24 11.83 -13.53
C ILE A 134 -19.83 10.43 -13.70
N ALA A 135 -20.08 9.75 -12.58
CA ALA A 135 -20.68 8.42 -12.56
C ALA A 135 -21.47 8.19 -11.27
N GLN A 136 -22.48 7.32 -11.32
CA GLN A 136 -23.24 6.97 -10.11
C GLN A 136 -22.31 6.37 -9.03
N PRO A 137 -22.57 6.63 -7.74
CA PRO A 137 -21.79 6.09 -6.63
C PRO A 137 -21.80 4.57 -6.64
N LEU A 138 -20.63 3.97 -6.46
CA LEU A 138 -20.45 2.52 -6.34
C LEU A 138 -19.72 2.22 -5.03
N ASP A 139 -20.05 1.10 -4.40
CA ASP A 139 -19.16 0.48 -3.42
C ASP A 139 -17.99 -0.23 -4.14
N ALA A 140 -17.04 -0.76 -3.40
CA ALA A 140 -15.85 -1.40 -3.97
C ALA A 140 -16.21 -2.62 -4.85
N ALA A 141 -17.22 -3.41 -4.48
CA ALA A 141 -17.65 -4.56 -5.26
C ALA A 141 -18.33 -4.14 -6.58
N GLY A 142 -19.16 -3.10 -6.52
CA GLY A 142 -19.78 -2.45 -7.68
C GLY A 142 -18.73 -1.84 -8.61
N TYR A 143 -17.70 -1.19 -8.08
CA TYR A 143 -16.59 -0.67 -8.88
C TYR A 143 -15.85 -1.78 -9.64
N ILE A 144 -15.55 -2.92 -8.99
CA ILE A 144 -14.93 -4.07 -9.66
C ILE A 144 -15.81 -4.56 -10.82
N LYS A 145 -17.11 -4.72 -10.57
CA LYS A 145 -18.10 -5.20 -11.55
C LYS A 145 -18.28 -4.28 -12.74
N ASN A 146 -18.46 -2.99 -12.48
CA ASN A 146 -18.99 -2.06 -13.47
C ASN A 146 -17.91 -1.20 -14.14
N ALA A 147 -16.72 -1.07 -13.53
CA ALA A 147 -15.66 -0.20 -14.03
C ALA A 147 -14.32 -0.92 -14.21
N LEU A 148 -13.76 -1.53 -13.15
CA LEU A 148 -12.41 -2.09 -13.21
C LEU A 148 -12.29 -3.19 -14.27
N ALA A 149 -13.20 -4.18 -14.24
CA ALA A 149 -13.14 -5.33 -15.14
C ALA A 149 -13.26 -4.91 -16.61
N THR A 150 -14.15 -3.96 -16.92
CA THR A 150 -14.29 -3.37 -18.26
C THR A 150 -12.99 -2.70 -18.70
N ASN A 151 -12.39 -1.88 -17.83
CA ASN A 151 -11.16 -1.13 -18.16
C ASN A 151 -9.95 -2.03 -18.45
N ILE A 152 -9.93 -3.24 -17.90
CA ILE A 152 -8.83 -4.21 -18.08
C ILE A 152 -9.21 -5.37 -19.00
N ASN A 153 -10.35 -5.26 -19.71
CA ASN A 153 -10.87 -6.28 -20.62
C ASN A 153 -10.98 -7.68 -19.97
N ALA A 154 -11.54 -7.74 -18.76
CA ALA A 154 -11.81 -8.96 -18.01
C ALA A 154 -13.30 -9.17 -17.78
N GLN A 155 -13.70 -10.43 -17.61
CA GLN A 155 -15.04 -10.81 -17.16
C GLN A 155 -15.02 -11.04 -15.65
N VAL A 156 -16.07 -10.61 -14.96
CA VAL A 156 -16.20 -10.82 -13.50
C VAL A 156 -16.86 -12.17 -13.23
N LYS A 157 -16.15 -13.07 -12.56
CA LYS A 157 -16.71 -14.31 -11.99
C LYS A 157 -17.45 -14.02 -10.69
N SER A 158 -16.85 -13.19 -9.84
CA SER A 158 -17.46 -12.72 -8.59
C SER A 158 -16.84 -11.39 -8.16
N ALA A 159 -17.60 -10.57 -7.44
CA ALA A 159 -17.04 -9.49 -6.63
C ALA A 159 -17.92 -9.25 -5.42
N LYS A 160 -17.29 -9.12 -4.25
CA LYS A 160 -17.95 -8.98 -2.96
C LYS A 160 -17.18 -8.05 -2.05
N VAL A 161 -17.91 -7.34 -1.21
CA VAL A 161 -17.33 -6.58 -0.09
C VAL A 161 -16.65 -7.56 0.86
N ILE A 162 -15.58 -7.07 1.46
CA ILE A 162 -14.78 -7.79 2.42
C ILE A 162 -15.27 -7.42 3.83
N ASP A 163 -16.11 -8.27 4.41
CA ASP A 163 -16.72 -8.00 5.73
C ASP A 163 -15.68 -7.77 6.83
N ALA A 164 -14.60 -8.56 6.82
CA ALA A 164 -13.56 -8.46 7.84
C ALA A 164 -12.66 -7.21 7.71
N LEU A 165 -12.79 -6.43 6.62
CA LEU A 165 -12.20 -5.09 6.51
C LEU A 165 -13.21 -3.97 6.75
N GLN A 166 -14.51 -4.29 6.80
CA GLN A 166 -15.54 -3.26 6.90
C GLN A 166 -15.39 -2.42 8.16
N GLN A 167 -15.09 -3.04 9.31
CA GLN A 167 -14.84 -2.30 10.55
C GLN A 167 -13.67 -1.30 10.41
N GLN A 168 -12.60 -1.66 9.69
CA GLN A 168 -11.48 -0.75 9.45
C GLN A 168 -11.89 0.38 8.50
N MET A 169 -12.68 0.08 7.46
CA MET A 169 -13.20 1.08 6.54
C MET A 169 -14.14 2.06 7.24
N ASP A 170 -15.03 1.57 8.11
CA ASP A 170 -15.95 2.37 8.91
C ASP A 170 -15.19 3.27 9.88
N ALA A 171 -14.18 2.74 10.57
CA ALA A 171 -13.35 3.53 11.48
C ALA A 171 -12.60 4.65 10.74
N ALA A 172 -12.06 4.37 9.55
CA ALA A 172 -11.42 5.39 8.71
C ALA A 172 -12.41 6.47 8.24
N ALA A 173 -13.61 6.07 7.80
CA ALA A 173 -14.66 6.99 7.39
C ALA A 173 -15.15 7.87 8.56
N GLN A 174 -15.33 7.29 9.74
CA GLN A 174 -15.69 8.02 10.96
C GLN A 174 -14.61 9.03 11.34
N GLN A 175 -13.33 8.62 11.28
CA GLN A 175 -12.21 9.53 11.55
C GLN A 175 -12.21 10.72 10.59
N GLN A 176 -12.44 10.49 9.29
CA GLN A 176 -12.47 11.57 8.30
C GLN A 176 -13.67 12.51 8.51
N THR A 177 -14.82 11.95 8.90
CA THR A 177 -16.02 12.73 9.28
C THR A 177 -15.74 13.61 10.50
N GLN A 178 -15.11 13.07 11.54
CA GLN A 178 -14.73 13.82 12.74
C GLN A 178 -13.74 14.93 12.43
N LEU A 179 -12.75 14.69 11.56
CA LEU A 179 -11.80 15.72 11.13
C LEU A 179 -12.49 16.85 10.38
N ALA A 180 -13.46 16.54 9.50
CA ALA A 180 -14.24 17.56 8.81
C ALA A 180 -15.07 18.41 9.78
N GLN A 181 -15.73 17.78 10.76
CA GLN A 181 -16.52 18.46 11.80
C GLN A 181 -15.64 19.34 12.71
N GLN A 182 -14.46 18.86 13.10
CA GLN A 182 -13.48 19.67 13.85
C GLN A 182 -13.02 20.89 13.06
N GLY A 183 -12.98 20.79 11.74
CA GLY A 183 -12.75 21.91 10.82
C GLY A 183 -13.97 22.81 10.57
N GLY A 184 -15.10 22.58 11.25
CA GLY A 184 -16.34 23.36 11.11
C GLY A 184 -17.28 22.89 9.99
N ASN A 185 -16.94 21.80 9.29
CA ASN A 185 -17.72 21.29 8.16
C ASN A 185 -18.67 20.17 8.59
N ASN A 186 -19.86 20.54 9.08
CA ASN A 186 -20.88 19.58 9.52
C ASN A 186 -21.69 18.94 8.38
N ALA A 187 -21.56 19.47 7.16
CA ALA A 187 -22.22 18.94 5.96
C ALA A 187 -21.58 17.63 5.43
N TYR A 188 -20.38 17.30 5.88
CA TYR A 188 -19.57 16.20 5.36
C TYR A 188 -19.79 14.94 6.19
N SER A 189 -20.03 13.83 5.50
CA SER A 189 -20.00 12.48 6.05
C SER A 189 -19.24 11.56 5.11
N HIS A 190 -18.78 10.42 5.61
CA HIS A 190 -17.97 9.49 4.83
C HIS A 190 -18.48 8.06 5.02
N GLN A 191 -18.32 7.25 3.98
CA GLN A 191 -18.54 5.81 4.02
C GLN A 191 -17.49 5.11 3.17
N GLY A 192 -17.06 3.92 3.59
CA GLY A 192 -15.99 3.18 2.93
C GLY A 192 -16.34 1.72 2.72
N SER A 193 -15.75 1.12 1.69
CA SER A 193 -15.79 -0.33 1.48
C SER A 193 -14.49 -0.83 0.87
N ALA A 194 -14.16 -2.08 1.14
CA ALA A 194 -13.09 -2.82 0.47
C ALA A 194 -13.70 -4.06 -0.17
N ALA A 195 -13.23 -4.44 -1.36
CA ALA A 195 -13.77 -5.60 -2.06
C ALA A 195 -12.67 -6.44 -2.69
N GLU A 196 -12.96 -7.74 -2.81
CA GLU A 196 -12.22 -8.65 -3.68
C GLU A 196 -13.10 -9.06 -4.86
N GLY A 197 -12.47 -9.38 -5.98
CA GLY A 197 -13.13 -9.96 -7.15
C GLY A 197 -12.31 -11.05 -7.82
N LEU A 198 -13.00 -12.08 -8.30
CA LEU A 198 -12.42 -13.08 -9.18
C LEU A 198 -12.77 -12.73 -10.63
N LEU A 199 -11.75 -12.72 -11.47
CA LEU A 199 -11.81 -12.30 -12.86
C LEU A 199 -11.40 -13.44 -13.80
N GLN A 200 -11.87 -13.36 -15.04
CA GLN A 200 -11.44 -14.19 -16.15
C GLN A 200 -10.94 -13.30 -17.28
N PHE A 201 -9.75 -13.58 -17.79
CA PHE A 201 -9.17 -12.91 -18.95
C PHE A 201 -9.34 -13.75 -20.21
N ALA A 202 -9.32 -13.06 -21.37
CA ALA A 202 -9.47 -13.67 -22.68
C ALA A 202 -8.34 -14.65 -23.05
N ASP A 203 -7.16 -14.50 -22.47
CA ASP A 203 -6.01 -15.40 -22.63
C ASP A 203 -6.09 -16.67 -21.76
N GLY A 204 -7.23 -16.91 -21.11
CA GLY A 204 -7.47 -18.07 -20.27
C GLY A 204 -6.96 -17.94 -18.83
N LYS A 205 -6.19 -16.89 -18.51
CA LYS A 205 -5.75 -16.61 -17.14
C LYS A 205 -6.91 -16.11 -16.27
N GLU A 206 -6.80 -16.37 -14.98
CA GLU A 206 -7.70 -15.84 -13.96
C GLU A 206 -7.10 -14.60 -13.31
N GLY A 207 -7.90 -13.85 -12.55
CA GLY A 207 -7.43 -12.67 -11.84
C GLY A 207 -8.04 -12.52 -10.46
N LEU A 208 -7.23 -12.09 -9.51
CA LEU A 208 -7.67 -11.66 -8.19
C LEU A 208 -7.56 -10.14 -8.14
N ALA A 209 -8.71 -9.47 -8.09
CA ALA A 209 -8.81 -8.02 -7.96
C ALA A 209 -9.04 -7.63 -6.49
N PHE A 210 -8.45 -6.51 -6.10
CA PHE A 210 -8.71 -5.83 -4.84
C PHE A 210 -8.85 -4.33 -5.11
N CYS A 211 -9.76 -3.67 -4.40
CA CYS A 211 -9.80 -2.21 -4.32
C CYS A 211 -10.50 -1.73 -3.05
N THR A 212 -10.25 -0.47 -2.70
CA THR A 212 -11.03 0.26 -1.72
C THR A 212 -11.74 1.44 -2.37
N VAL A 213 -12.93 1.74 -1.88
CA VAL A 213 -13.67 2.96 -2.23
C VAL A 213 -13.98 3.70 -0.95
N MET A 214 -13.61 4.98 -0.91
CA MET A 214 -14.04 5.93 0.12
C MET A 214 -14.95 6.96 -0.54
N GLN A 215 -16.16 7.11 -0.01
CA GLN A 215 -17.11 8.10 -0.46
C GLN A 215 -17.14 9.26 0.52
N THR A 216 -16.98 10.48 0.02
CA THR A 216 -17.30 11.72 0.75
C THR A 216 -18.66 12.20 0.30
N ILE A 217 -19.60 12.31 1.24
CA ILE A 217 -20.97 12.74 1.01
C ILE A 217 -21.13 14.13 1.62
N VAL A 218 -21.42 15.12 0.78
CA VAL A 218 -21.69 16.50 1.18
C VAL A 218 -23.19 16.72 1.11
N THR A 219 -23.79 16.97 2.27
CA THR A 219 -25.22 17.27 2.41
C THR A 219 -25.45 18.76 2.26
N MET A 220 -26.34 19.15 1.36
CA MET A 220 -26.60 20.56 1.05
C MET A 220 -28.08 20.80 0.71
N PRO A 221 -28.55 22.06 0.73
CA PRO A 221 -29.87 22.40 0.20
C PRO A 221 -29.96 22.08 -1.30
N GLY A 222 -30.97 21.32 -1.69
CA GLY A 222 -31.31 21.00 -3.07
C GLY A 222 -32.04 22.14 -3.76
N THR A 223 -32.01 22.12 -5.09
CA THR A 223 -32.57 23.18 -5.94
C THR A 223 -34.10 23.22 -5.90
N GLN A 224 -34.74 22.14 -5.47
CA GLN A 224 -36.19 22.01 -5.34
C GLN A 224 -36.66 22.17 -3.88
N GLY A 225 -35.79 22.64 -2.98
CA GLY A 225 -36.10 22.80 -1.56
C GLY A 225 -36.03 21.50 -0.74
N ASN A 226 -35.62 20.39 -1.36
CA ASN A 226 -35.25 19.14 -0.69
C ASN A 226 -33.80 19.20 -0.16
N ILE A 227 -33.36 18.16 0.53
CA ILE A 227 -31.93 17.93 0.80
C ILE A 227 -31.34 17.22 -0.42
N ALA A 228 -30.13 17.63 -0.80
CA ALA A 228 -29.34 17.04 -1.87
C ALA A 228 -27.99 16.54 -1.33
N HIS A 229 -27.42 15.57 -2.03
CA HIS A 229 -26.14 14.95 -1.74
C HIS A 229 -25.21 15.04 -2.95
N ASN A 230 -24.07 15.71 -2.76
CA ASN A 230 -22.92 15.56 -3.65
C ASN A 230 -22.01 14.46 -3.11
N ILE A 231 -21.65 13.52 -3.97
CA ILE A 231 -20.93 12.31 -3.57
C ILE A 231 -19.66 12.23 -4.40
N MET A 232 -18.52 12.19 -3.73
CA MET A 232 -17.20 12.00 -4.34
C MET A 232 -16.72 10.60 -3.99
N CYS A 233 -16.45 9.76 -4.99
CA CYS A 233 -16.03 8.38 -4.81
C CYS A 233 -14.55 8.23 -5.16
N TYR A 234 -13.70 8.22 -4.15
CA TYR A 234 -12.27 8.00 -4.30
C TYR A 234 -11.95 6.50 -4.29
N VAL A 235 -11.41 6.01 -5.40
CA VAL A 235 -11.01 4.61 -5.55
C VAL A 235 -9.50 4.49 -5.44
N SER A 236 -9.05 3.65 -4.51
CA SER A 236 -7.64 3.42 -4.26
C SER A 236 -7.32 1.93 -4.12
N MET A 237 -6.02 1.62 -4.00
CA MET A 237 -5.51 0.26 -3.91
C MET A 237 -6.08 -0.65 -5.00
N ARG A 238 -6.20 -0.14 -6.23
CA ARG A 238 -6.71 -0.87 -7.40
C ARG A 238 -5.65 -1.86 -7.85
N VAL A 239 -5.67 -3.06 -7.27
CA VAL A 239 -4.65 -4.08 -7.52
C VAL A 239 -5.30 -5.28 -8.20
N VAL A 240 -4.67 -5.78 -9.25
CA VAL A 240 -5.07 -7.02 -9.93
C VAL A 240 -3.85 -7.90 -10.05
N LEU A 241 -3.95 -9.11 -9.50
CA LEU A 241 -2.98 -10.17 -9.75
C LEU A 241 -3.60 -11.15 -10.73
N LYS A 242 -3.09 -11.16 -11.95
CA LYS A 242 -3.43 -12.14 -12.98
C LYS A 242 -2.57 -13.38 -12.78
N TYR A 243 -3.16 -14.56 -12.88
CA TYR A 243 -2.49 -15.83 -12.62
C TYR A 243 -3.00 -16.94 -13.53
N LYS A 244 -2.18 -17.97 -13.74
CA LYS A 244 -2.58 -19.19 -14.46
C LYS A 244 -3.75 -19.87 -13.76
N ASN A 245 -4.73 -20.33 -14.53
CA ASN A 245 -5.90 -21.04 -14.01
C ASN A 245 -5.49 -22.19 -13.05
N GLY A 246 -6.17 -22.28 -11.90
CA GLY A 246 -5.90 -23.28 -10.87
C GLY A 246 -4.87 -22.88 -9.80
N ASN A 247 -4.21 -21.72 -9.96
CA ASN A 247 -3.20 -21.23 -9.02
C ASN A 247 -3.71 -20.12 -8.06
N GLU A 248 -5.02 -20.07 -7.77
CA GLU A 248 -5.61 -19.02 -6.92
C GLU A 248 -4.99 -18.98 -5.52
N GLU A 249 -4.68 -20.13 -4.90
CA GLU A 249 -4.08 -20.18 -3.57
C GLU A 249 -2.73 -19.44 -3.52
N MET A 250 -1.87 -19.69 -4.52
CA MET A 250 -0.58 -18.99 -4.63
C MET A 250 -0.78 -17.51 -4.95
N ALA A 251 -1.76 -17.17 -5.80
CA ALA A 251 -2.09 -15.78 -6.09
C ALA A 251 -2.50 -15.01 -4.82
N ARG A 252 -3.32 -15.62 -3.95
CA ARG A 252 -3.70 -15.03 -2.67
C ARG A 252 -2.49 -14.82 -1.75
N LYS A 253 -1.55 -15.78 -1.70
CA LYS A 253 -0.29 -15.62 -0.94
C LYS A 253 0.53 -14.44 -1.46
N ILE A 254 0.77 -14.36 -2.77
CA ILE A 254 1.51 -13.25 -3.39
C ILE A 254 0.83 -11.90 -3.09
N MET A 255 -0.48 -11.82 -3.26
CA MET A 255 -1.25 -10.61 -2.99
C MET A 255 -1.15 -10.20 -1.50
N SER A 256 -1.20 -11.18 -0.59
CA SER A 256 -1.00 -10.95 0.84
C SER A 256 0.40 -10.41 1.14
N THR A 257 1.46 -11.03 0.59
CA THR A 257 2.85 -10.56 0.71
C THR A 257 2.99 -9.13 0.22
N PHE A 258 2.43 -8.82 -0.95
CA PHE A 258 2.52 -7.49 -1.53
C PHE A 258 1.92 -6.46 -0.58
N PHE A 259 0.72 -6.71 -0.07
CA PHE A 259 0.02 -5.78 0.80
C PHE A 259 0.64 -5.64 2.19
N SER A 260 1.06 -6.74 2.83
CA SER A 260 1.68 -6.71 4.17
C SER A 260 3.06 -6.08 4.16
N SER A 261 3.78 -6.18 3.04
CA SER A 261 5.12 -5.62 2.90
C SER A 261 5.13 -4.18 2.38
N THR A 262 4.00 -3.70 1.84
CA THR A 262 3.91 -2.34 1.29
C THR A 262 4.11 -1.32 2.41
N ARG A 263 5.07 -0.42 2.23
CA ARG A 263 5.36 0.70 3.13
C ARG A 263 5.37 1.98 2.32
N ILE A 264 4.52 2.93 2.69
CA ILE A 264 4.56 4.29 2.11
C ILE A 264 5.62 5.09 2.87
N ASN A 265 6.47 5.83 2.15
CA ASN A 265 7.43 6.72 2.77
C ASN A 265 6.69 7.88 3.47
N PRO A 266 6.78 8.01 4.81
CA PRO A 266 6.04 9.04 5.54
C PRO A 266 6.48 10.46 5.18
N THR A 267 7.73 10.64 4.73
CA THR A 267 8.25 11.95 4.30
C THR A 267 7.59 12.36 2.99
N TRP A 268 7.54 11.45 2.01
CA TRP A 268 6.83 11.67 0.75
C TRP A 268 5.34 11.92 0.99
N TRP A 269 4.70 11.08 1.80
CA TRP A 269 3.27 11.22 2.11
C TRP A 269 2.94 12.57 2.75
N SER A 270 3.70 13.00 3.76
CA SER A 270 3.49 14.30 4.41
C SER A 270 3.68 15.47 3.44
N ALA A 271 4.61 15.36 2.49
CA ALA A 271 4.79 16.33 1.44
C ALA A 271 3.56 16.41 0.53
N ILE A 272 3.06 15.27 0.05
CA ILE A 272 1.86 15.22 -0.80
C ILE A 272 0.61 15.71 -0.05
N GLN A 273 0.47 15.45 1.25
CA GLN A 273 -0.62 16.04 2.03
C GLN A 273 -0.55 17.57 2.02
N LYS A 274 0.64 18.16 2.22
CA LYS A 274 0.83 19.61 2.14
C LYS A 274 0.55 20.15 0.73
N PHE A 275 0.96 19.42 -0.31
CA PHE A 275 0.61 19.76 -1.70
C PHE A 275 -0.89 19.95 -1.84
N PHE A 276 -1.66 18.91 -1.48
CA PHE A 276 -3.11 18.93 -1.65
C PHE A 276 -3.81 19.93 -0.72
N THR A 277 -3.29 20.18 0.49
CA THR A 277 -3.79 21.29 1.34
C THR A 277 -3.61 22.64 0.65
N ASN A 278 -2.43 22.91 0.08
CA ASN A 278 -2.14 24.18 -0.59
C ASN A 278 -2.98 24.31 -1.87
N VAL A 279 -3.08 23.23 -2.65
CA VAL A 279 -3.93 23.16 -3.84
C VAL A 279 -5.39 23.44 -3.47
N GLY A 280 -5.92 22.78 -2.44
CA GLY A 280 -7.32 22.95 -2.01
C GLY A 280 -7.62 24.34 -1.44
N THR A 281 -6.68 24.96 -0.71
CA THR A 281 -6.83 26.33 -0.20
C THR A 281 -6.89 27.35 -1.34
N ASN A 282 -6.11 27.13 -2.41
CA ASN A 282 -6.05 28.06 -3.55
C ASN A 282 -7.09 27.77 -4.64
N ALA A 283 -7.70 26.58 -4.65
CA ALA A 283 -8.73 26.16 -5.59
C ALA A 283 -10.02 27.01 -5.55
N GLN A 284 -10.24 27.79 -4.47
CA GLN A 284 -11.37 28.72 -4.38
C GLN A 284 -11.18 30.04 -5.17
N SER A 285 -9.97 30.31 -5.66
CA SER A 285 -9.66 31.52 -6.41
C SER A 285 -9.72 31.26 -7.93
N GLU A 286 -10.17 32.24 -8.73
CA GLU A 286 -10.19 32.22 -10.23
C GLU A 286 -8.82 31.95 -10.90
N ILE A 287 -7.78 31.71 -10.09
CA ILE A 287 -6.35 31.73 -10.36
C ILE A 287 -5.85 30.37 -10.89
N TRP A 288 -6.60 29.28 -10.71
CA TRP A 288 -6.21 27.92 -11.15
C TRP A 288 -6.18 27.71 -12.68
N LYS A 289 -6.50 28.75 -13.49
CA LYS A 289 -6.51 28.68 -14.96
C LYS A 289 -5.13 28.50 -15.60
N GLN A 290 -4.03 28.54 -14.84
CA GLN A 290 -2.68 28.37 -15.37
C GLN A 290 -1.92 27.29 -14.59
N THR A 291 -1.52 26.20 -15.29
CA THR A 291 -0.66 25.10 -14.84
C THR A 291 0.63 25.54 -14.11
N GLN A 292 1.01 26.82 -14.22
CA GLN A 292 2.20 27.41 -13.61
C GLN A 292 2.17 27.40 -12.08
N GLU A 293 1.00 27.54 -11.44
CA GLU A 293 0.92 27.58 -9.98
C GLU A 293 1.12 26.22 -9.31
N VAL A 294 0.61 25.14 -9.92
CA VAL A 294 0.88 23.77 -9.45
C VAL A 294 2.38 23.48 -9.48
N ARG A 295 3.06 23.91 -10.55
CA ARG A 295 4.52 23.78 -10.66
C ARG A 295 5.22 24.61 -9.58
N ALA A 296 4.76 25.83 -9.31
CA ALA A 296 5.32 26.65 -8.24
C ALA A 296 5.14 26.01 -6.85
N VAL A 297 3.98 25.42 -6.56
CA VAL A 297 3.74 24.69 -5.30
C VAL A 297 4.64 23.46 -5.20
N GLN A 298 4.81 22.72 -6.30
CA GLN A 298 5.71 21.57 -6.40
C GLN A 298 7.18 21.96 -6.14
N GLU A 299 7.66 23.05 -6.77
CA GLU A 299 9.02 23.58 -6.56
C GLU A 299 9.26 24.02 -5.10
N GLN A 300 8.28 24.72 -4.51
CA GLN A 300 8.35 25.13 -3.11
C GLN A 300 8.42 23.92 -2.16
N MET A 301 7.69 22.84 -2.46
CA MET A 301 7.75 21.61 -1.69
C MET A 301 9.11 20.93 -1.77
N GLY A 302 9.69 20.82 -2.97
CA GLY A 302 11.05 20.30 -3.16
C GLY A 302 12.06 21.00 -2.24
N ASN A 303 12.01 22.33 -2.19
CA ASN A 303 12.91 23.14 -1.34
C ASN A 303 12.62 23.03 0.17
N ASN A 304 11.38 22.79 0.56
CA ASN A 304 10.98 22.66 1.97
C ASN A 304 11.27 21.29 2.55
N ILE A 305 11.29 20.23 1.74
CA ILE A 305 11.55 18.86 2.21
C ILE A 305 13.02 18.65 2.52
N ILE A 306 13.94 19.19 1.72
CA ILE A 306 15.39 19.13 2.01
C ILE A 306 15.66 19.78 3.38
N ARG A 307 15.14 20.99 3.61
CA ARG A 307 15.29 21.71 4.88
C ARG A 307 14.67 20.95 6.06
N ASN A 308 13.47 20.38 5.89
CA ASN A 308 12.84 19.57 6.94
C ASN A 308 13.59 18.25 7.21
N TRP A 309 14.18 17.63 6.18
CA TRP A 309 14.97 16.41 6.30
C TRP A 309 16.31 16.66 7.01
N GLU A 310 17.01 17.73 6.65
CA GLU A 310 18.23 18.19 7.35
C GLU A 310 17.94 18.54 8.82
N GLN A 311 16.82 19.22 9.07
CA GLN A 311 16.40 19.62 10.42
C GLN A 311 15.94 18.42 11.28
N ARG A 312 15.28 17.41 10.69
CA ARG A 312 14.88 16.17 11.40
C ARG A 312 16.04 15.23 11.68
N ASN A 313 17.06 15.18 10.82
CA ASN A 313 18.27 14.39 11.10
C ASN A 313 19.13 15.00 12.20
N ALA A 314 19.05 16.33 12.39
CA ALA A 314 19.68 17.04 13.50
C ALA A 314 18.84 16.99 14.81
N THR A 315 17.57 16.63 14.74
CA THR A 315 16.66 16.67 15.88
C THR A 315 15.56 15.62 15.73
N THR A 316 15.63 14.56 16.54
CA THR A 316 14.52 13.67 16.98
C THR A 316 14.64 12.20 16.54
N GLY A 317 14.88 11.33 17.53
CA GLY A 317 14.22 10.02 17.61
C GLY A 317 12.81 10.18 18.21
N ASN A 318 11.87 9.36 17.76
CA ASN A 318 10.45 9.27 18.15
C ASN A 318 9.50 10.32 17.57
N ASN A 319 8.92 9.99 16.41
CA ASN A 319 7.48 10.16 16.14
C ASN A 319 7.12 9.44 14.83
N SER A 320 6.84 8.13 14.90
CA SER A 320 6.27 7.38 13.78
C SER A 320 4.74 7.41 13.88
N THR A 321 4.10 8.21 13.04
CA THR A 321 2.68 8.05 12.74
C THR A 321 2.57 6.87 11.77
N THR A 322 2.63 5.66 12.32
CA THR A 322 2.40 4.42 11.58
C THR A 322 0.91 4.37 11.29
N THR A 323 0.49 4.82 10.10
CA THR A 323 -0.88 4.62 9.64
C THR A 323 -1.12 3.11 9.59
N LYS A 324 -2.05 2.64 10.44
CA LYS A 324 -2.33 1.24 10.73
C LYS A 324 -2.70 0.45 9.47
N THR A 325 -1.74 -0.32 8.95
CA THR A 325 -1.94 -1.42 8.00
C THR A 325 -2.24 -2.75 8.72
N ASP A 326 -2.19 -2.79 10.06
CA ASP A 326 -2.28 -4.00 10.86
C ASP A 326 -3.56 -4.82 10.62
N GLY A 327 -4.72 -4.18 10.42
CA GLY A 327 -5.98 -4.88 10.12
C GLY A 327 -6.05 -5.45 8.70
N PHE A 328 -5.33 -4.84 7.76
CA PHE A 328 -5.31 -5.24 6.36
C PHE A 328 -4.41 -6.45 6.12
N GLY A 329 -3.23 -6.48 6.76
CA GLY A 329 -2.38 -7.68 6.83
C GLY A 329 -3.06 -8.85 7.55
N GLN A 330 -3.84 -8.57 8.60
CA GLN A 330 -4.62 -9.59 9.34
C GLN A 330 -5.84 -10.12 8.57
N TYR A 331 -6.47 -9.33 7.70
CA TYR A 331 -7.56 -9.83 6.85
C TYR A 331 -7.05 -10.78 5.76
N LEU A 332 -5.92 -10.44 5.14
CA LEU A 332 -5.26 -11.27 4.13
C LEU A 332 -4.51 -12.45 4.77
N ARG A 333 -5.06 -13.08 5.83
CA ARG A 333 -4.44 -14.15 6.65
C ARG A 333 -3.62 -15.08 5.79
N GLY A 334 -2.33 -14.79 5.81
CA GLY A 334 -1.41 -15.20 4.79
C GLY A 334 -0.04 -14.60 5.03
N VAL A 335 0.18 -13.92 6.16
CA VAL A 335 1.44 -13.28 6.57
C VAL A 335 1.70 -13.51 8.07
N ASP A 336 2.96 -13.76 8.40
CA ASP A 336 3.48 -13.95 9.75
C ASP A 336 4.40 -12.77 10.09
N ASN A 337 4.44 -12.38 11.37
CA ASN A 337 5.38 -11.38 11.86
C ASN A 337 6.75 -12.03 12.03
N TRP A 338 7.80 -11.42 11.50
CA TRP A 338 9.18 -11.87 11.65
C TRP A 338 10.05 -10.74 12.17
N THR A 339 10.94 -11.08 13.09
CA THR A 339 11.90 -10.16 13.69
C THR A 339 13.32 -10.57 13.28
N ASP A 340 14.09 -9.65 12.71
CA ASP A 340 15.50 -9.89 12.39
C ASP A 340 16.40 -9.84 13.65
N ALA A 341 17.70 -10.09 13.47
CA ALA A 341 18.66 -10.07 14.58
C ALA A 341 18.86 -8.67 15.19
N ASP A 342 18.58 -7.61 14.42
CA ASP A 342 18.69 -6.21 14.83
C ASP A 342 17.41 -5.69 15.51
N GLY A 343 16.36 -6.52 15.58
CA GLY A 343 15.08 -6.22 16.23
C GLY A 343 14.05 -5.55 15.33
N ASN A 344 14.30 -5.42 14.01
CA ASN A 344 13.32 -4.88 13.08
C ASN A 344 12.25 -5.93 12.78
N LYS A 345 10.98 -5.48 12.78
CA LYS A 345 9.83 -6.32 12.46
C LYS A 345 9.41 -6.15 11.00
N VAL A 346 9.10 -7.26 10.34
CA VAL A 346 8.57 -7.30 8.99
C VAL A 346 7.46 -8.36 8.90
N GLU A 347 6.42 -8.08 8.13
CA GLU A 347 5.35 -9.03 7.84
C GLU A 347 5.64 -9.70 6.50
N LEU A 348 5.93 -11.00 6.54
CA LEU A 348 6.24 -11.83 5.35
C LEU A 348 5.15 -12.89 5.19
N THR A 349 5.05 -13.50 4.01
CA THR A 349 4.07 -14.56 3.72
C THR A 349 4.08 -15.65 4.78
N SER A 350 2.91 -16.04 5.29
CA SER A 350 2.72 -17.12 6.24
C SER A 350 2.72 -18.47 5.55
N GLY A 351 2.82 -19.52 6.36
CA GLY A 351 2.95 -20.90 5.88
C GLY A 351 4.39 -21.28 5.56
N TYR A 352 5.36 -20.51 6.08
CA TYR A 352 6.79 -20.85 6.08
C TYR A 352 7.28 -21.03 7.52
N THR A 353 7.99 -22.12 7.80
CA THR A 353 8.52 -22.42 9.15
C THR A 353 9.83 -21.71 9.47
N ASN A 354 10.53 -21.22 8.44
CA ASN A 354 11.81 -20.54 8.60
C ASN A 354 11.90 -19.31 7.70
N ALA A 355 12.46 -18.23 8.25
CA ALA A 355 12.80 -17.03 7.50
C ALA A 355 14.22 -16.54 7.81
N TRP A 356 14.85 -15.93 6.81
CA TRP A 356 16.14 -15.24 6.92
C TRP A 356 16.06 -13.87 6.28
N SER A 357 16.85 -12.94 6.79
CA SER A 357 16.99 -11.59 6.28
C SER A 357 18.44 -11.31 5.90
N LYS A 358 18.62 -10.37 4.99
CA LYS A 358 19.90 -9.80 4.62
C LYS A 358 19.80 -8.28 4.69
N GLY A 359 20.89 -7.62 5.08
CA GLY A 359 20.93 -6.16 5.29
C GLY A 359 20.61 -5.30 4.05
N ASP A 360 20.50 -5.91 2.86
CA ASP A 360 20.08 -5.25 1.62
C ASP A 360 18.54 -5.21 1.43
N GLY A 361 17.78 -5.75 2.38
CA GLY A 361 16.30 -5.82 2.34
C GLY A 361 15.76 -7.04 1.60
N SER A 362 16.60 -8.05 1.34
CA SER A 362 16.18 -9.36 0.83
C SER A 362 15.79 -10.28 1.97
N TYR A 363 14.84 -11.17 1.70
CA TYR A 363 14.36 -12.19 2.63
C TYR A 363 14.35 -13.56 1.96
N ILE A 364 14.52 -14.63 2.73
CA ILE A 364 14.32 -16.00 2.26
C ILE A 364 13.29 -16.66 3.16
N LEU A 365 12.31 -17.32 2.56
CA LEU A 365 11.32 -18.15 3.25
C LEU A 365 11.48 -19.61 2.84
N SER A 366 11.47 -20.52 3.80
CA SER A 366 11.54 -21.97 3.54
C SER A 366 10.76 -22.79 4.56
N ASN A 367 10.13 -23.88 4.10
CA ASN A 367 9.53 -24.90 4.95
C ASN A 367 10.47 -26.07 5.25
N ASN A 368 11.62 -26.14 4.59
CA ASN A 368 12.56 -27.22 4.76
C ASN A 368 13.41 -26.99 6.02
N PRO A 369 13.32 -27.85 7.05
CA PRO A 369 14.07 -27.68 8.29
C PRO A 369 15.59 -27.84 8.12
N ALA A 370 16.04 -28.46 7.02
CA ALA A 370 17.44 -28.62 6.70
C ALA A 370 18.02 -27.45 5.88
N PHE A 371 17.18 -26.53 5.40
CA PHE A 371 17.64 -25.41 4.59
C PHE A 371 18.42 -24.40 5.43
N ASP A 372 19.64 -24.09 4.99
CA ASP A 372 20.47 -23.02 5.54
C ASP A 372 21.03 -22.18 4.36
N PRO A 373 20.57 -20.94 4.16
CA PRO A 373 20.99 -20.14 3.02
C PRO A 373 22.48 -19.80 3.04
N ASN A 374 23.16 -19.84 4.20
CA ASN A 374 24.61 -19.62 4.28
C ASN A 374 25.42 -20.82 3.75
N VAL A 375 24.79 -21.98 3.62
CA VAL A 375 25.38 -23.19 3.04
C VAL A 375 24.93 -23.37 1.59
N GLU A 376 23.63 -23.24 1.33
CA GLU A 376 23.02 -23.56 0.04
C GLU A 376 23.24 -22.49 -1.04
N LEU A 377 23.37 -21.21 -0.67
CA LEU A 377 23.56 -20.10 -1.62
C LEU A 377 25.02 -19.65 -1.76
N GLY A 378 25.96 -20.44 -1.21
CA GLY A 378 27.38 -20.13 -1.17
C GLY A 378 27.74 -19.20 -0.01
N GLY A 379 28.71 -19.62 0.81
CA GLY A 379 29.10 -18.98 2.09
C GLY A 379 29.68 -17.56 2.03
N THR A 380 29.53 -16.84 0.92
CA THR A 380 29.90 -15.42 0.77
C THR A 380 28.76 -14.46 1.15
N GLN A 381 27.53 -14.95 1.33
CA GLN A 381 26.38 -14.14 1.72
C GLN A 381 26.02 -14.41 3.19
N SER A 382 25.99 -13.37 4.03
CA SER A 382 25.61 -13.48 5.44
C SER A 382 24.10 -13.30 5.61
N TRP A 383 23.37 -14.40 5.70
CA TRP A 383 21.94 -14.42 5.97
C TRP A 383 21.66 -14.60 7.47
N GLY A 384 21.00 -13.62 8.06
CA GLY A 384 20.59 -13.62 9.46
C GLY A 384 19.24 -14.32 9.64
N ARG A 385 19.18 -15.37 10.47
CA ARG A 385 17.91 -16.08 10.76
C ARG A 385 16.97 -15.17 11.55
N MET A 386 15.70 -15.17 11.14
CA MET A 386 14.65 -14.38 11.76
C MET A 386 13.84 -15.22 12.75
N LYS A 387 13.23 -14.54 13.73
CA LYS A 387 12.31 -15.16 14.71
C LYS A 387 10.88 -14.77 14.39
N GLN A 388 10.00 -15.76 14.39
CA GLN A 388 8.56 -15.56 14.25
C GLN A 388 7.95 -15.02 15.56
#